data_AF-A0A9Q9HBE1-F1
#
_entry.id   AF-A0A9Q9HBE1-F1
#
_cell.length_a   1.000
_cell.length_b   1.000
_cell.length_c   1.000
_cell.angle_alpha   90.00
_cell.angle_beta   90.00
_cell.angle_gamma   90.00
#
_symmetry.space_group_name_H-M   'P 1'
#
loop_
_entity.id
_entity.type
_entity.pdbx_description
1 polymer ?
#
loop_
_entity_poly.entity_id
_entity_poly.type
_entity_poly.pdbx_seq_one_letter_code
_entity_poly.pdbx_strand_id
1 'polypeptide(L)'
;MAGKLNWSKTNVDRRMRDNGFEVHEDYQPKPHDGSVPLAKQSPASKARRLVSSKTKGRLDKKLQQLRCRENYIREVKKALTKGQEPPQPFKKLASEVKKQIGAASSIQAWVKEQPEFSEALKIEADLTKQDSNKSTKQWRASLTRDVSRIEHDLRELEKRRRALRADLESKKKALKALQ
;
A
#
# COMPACT_ATOMS: atom_id res chain seq x y z
N MET A 1 5.69 -12.99 56.21
CA MET A 1 6.31 -13.49 54.97
C MET A 1 5.23 -13.59 53.90
N ALA A 2 5.06 -12.59 53.05
CA ALA A 2 4.04 -12.61 51.98
C ALA A 2 4.53 -13.50 50.83
N GLY A 3 3.98 -14.71 50.72
CA GLY A 3 4.29 -15.64 49.63
C GLY A 3 3.90 -15.03 48.28
N LYS A 4 4.80 -15.09 47.28
CA LYS A 4 4.52 -14.64 45.92
C LYS A 4 3.32 -15.42 45.37
N LEU A 5 2.25 -14.70 45.02
CA LEU A 5 1.02 -15.29 44.48
C LEU A 5 1.32 -16.04 43.16
N ASN A 6 1.04 -17.35 43.12
CA ASN A 6 1.22 -18.14 41.90
C ASN A 6 -0.01 -18.02 40.98
N TRP A 7 -0.01 -17.00 40.12
CA TRP A 7 -1.08 -16.71 39.15
C TRP A 7 -1.46 -17.88 38.22
N SER A 8 -0.56 -18.83 38.00
CA SER A 8 -0.86 -20.01 37.18
C SER A 8 -1.80 -20.97 37.91
N LYS A 9 -1.53 -21.26 39.18
CA LYS A 9 -2.38 -22.08 40.06
C LYS A 9 -3.74 -21.40 40.27
N THR A 10 -3.74 -20.10 40.60
CA THR A 10 -4.99 -19.33 40.80
C THR A 10 -5.93 -19.37 39.59
N ASN A 11 -5.39 -19.31 38.36
CA ASN A 11 -6.19 -19.38 37.14
C ASN A 11 -6.69 -20.79 36.78
N VAL A 12 -5.99 -21.84 37.23
CA VAL A 12 -6.44 -23.22 37.08
C VAL A 12 -7.53 -23.50 38.11
N ASP A 13 -7.31 -23.15 39.37
CA ASP A 13 -8.27 -23.34 40.46
C ASP A 13 -9.58 -22.59 40.20
N ARG A 14 -9.52 -21.39 39.60
CA ARG A 14 -10.72 -20.66 39.15
C ARG A 14 -11.47 -21.43 38.07
N ARG A 15 -10.77 -21.96 37.06
CA ARG A 15 -11.40 -22.75 35.98
C ARG A 15 -11.99 -24.07 36.48
N MET A 16 -11.36 -24.72 37.45
CA MET A 16 -11.90 -25.94 38.06
C MET A 16 -13.20 -25.62 38.80
N ARG A 17 -13.23 -24.54 39.60
CA ARG A 17 -14.46 -24.07 40.26
C ARG A 17 -15.56 -23.68 39.28
N ASP A 18 -15.23 -22.91 38.25
CA ASP A 18 -16.19 -22.49 37.21
C ASP A 18 -16.82 -23.70 36.48
N ASN A 19 -16.13 -24.84 36.43
CA ASN A 19 -16.59 -26.08 35.82
C ASN A 19 -17.14 -27.11 36.83
N GLY A 20 -17.26 -26.75 38.13
CA GLY A 20 -17.81 -27.63 39.17
C GLY A 20 -16.88 -28.73 39.68
N PHE A 21 -15.57 -28.64 39.44
CA PHE A 21 -14.58 -29.60 39.95
C PHE A 21 -13.97 -29.15 41.27
N GLU A 22 -13.65 -30.11 42.13
CA GLU A 22 -12.96 -29.88 43.39
C GLU A 22 -11.50 -29.44 43.14
N VAL A 23 -11.06 -28.43 43.89
CA VAL A 23 -9.71 -27.87 43.75
C VAL A 23 -8.78 -28.58 44.73
N HIS A 24 -7.83 -29.34 44.22
CA HIS A 24 -6.83 -29.99 45.05
C HIS A 24 -5.67 -29.03 45.38
N GLU A 25 -5.36 -28.88 46.67
CA GLU A 25 -4.29 -27.99 47.14
C GLU A 25 -2.91 -28.40 46.60
N ASP A 26 -2.68 -29.70 46.43
CA ASP A 26 -1.40 -30.27 45.97
C ASP A 26 -1.18 -30.16 44.46
N TYR A 27 -2.17 -29.69 43.70
CA TYR A 27 -1.99 -29.53 42.26
C TYR A 27 -1.03 -28.38 41.97
N GLN A 28 0.19 -28.73 41.56
CA GLN A 28 1.13 -27.79 40.98
C GLN A 28 1.01 -27.85 39.45
N PRO A 29 0.50 -26.79 38.79
CA PRO A 29 0.51 -26.76 37.33
C PRO A 29 1.96 -26.88 36.86
N LYS A 30 2.23 -27.91 36.04
CA LYS A 30 3.56 -28.08 35.46
C LYS A 30 3.98 -26.79 34.77
N PRO A 31 5.22 -26.29 34.97
CA PRO A 31 5.70 -25.15 34.24
C PRO A 31 5.53 -25.42 32.74
N HIS A 32 4.86 -24.51 32.05
CA HIS A 32 4.63 -24.65 30.62
C HIS A 32 5.97 -24.43 29.91
N ASP A 33 6.73 -25.51 29.71
CA ASP A 33 7.99 -25.48 28.98
C ASP A 33 7.73 -25.20 27.51
N GLY A 34 7.81 -23.91 27.17
CA GLY A 34 7.90 -23.44 25.80
C GLY A 34 6.61 -23.56 24.98
N SER A 35 6.53 -22.74 23.94
CA SER A 35 5.51 -22.91 22.92
C SER A 35 5.77 -24.22 22.18
N VAL A 36 4.80 -25.16 22.20
CA VAL A 36 4.86 -26.36 21.34
C VAL A 36 5.08 -25.90 19.88
N PRO A 37 6.11 -26.39 19.17
CA PRO A 37 6.37 -26.03 17.78
C PRO A 37 5.12 -26.22 16.94
N LEU A 38 4.84 -25.31 16.01
CA LEU A 38 3.60 -25.30 15.21
C LEU A 38 3.36 -26.64 14.47
N ALA A 39 4.43 -27.36 14.15
CA ALA A 39 4.41 -28.68 13.52
C ALA A 39 3.91 -29.81 14.45
N LYS A 40 4.01 -29.65 15.77
CA LYS A 40 3.57 -30.61 16.79
C LYS A 40 2.24 -30.21 17.45
N GLN A 41 1.60 -29.13 16.99
CA GLN A 41 0.31 -28.68 17.52
C GLN A 41 -0.84 -29.44 16.86
N SER A 42 -1.85 -29.81 17.64
CA SER A 42 -3.09 -30.36 17.09
C SER A 42 -3.76 -29.37 16.12
N PRO A 43 -4.52 -29.85 15.11
CA PRO A 43 -5.20 -28.97 14.16
C PRO A 43 -6.08 -27.90 14.83
N ALA A 44 -6.79 -28.25 15.90
CA ALA A 44 -7.63 -27.33 16.67
C ALA A 44 -6.81 -26.23 17.37
N SER A 45 -5.66 -26.57 17.96
CA SER A 45 -4.75 -25.60 18.58
C SER A 45 -4.11 -24.68 17.55
N LYS A 46 -3.77 -25.21 16.37
CA LYS A 46 -3.22 -24.44 15.24
C LYS A 46 -4.26 -23.44 14.72
N ALA A 47 -5.51 -23.86 14.54
CA ALA A 47 -6.61 -22.99 14.14
C ALA A 47 -6.84 -21.86 15.14
N ARG A 48 -6.99 -22.16 16.45
CA ARG A 48 -7.17 -21.16 17.52
C ARG A 48 -6.03 -20.15 17.59
N ARG A 49 -4.79 -20.60 17.37
CA ARG A 49 -3.63 -19.72 17.34
C ARG A 49 -3.65 -18.79 16.13
N LEU A 50 -4.06 -19.26 14.95
CA LEU A 50 -4.15 -18.44 13.73
C LEU A 50 -5.17 -17.31 13.84
N VAL A 51 -6.33 -17.56 14.46
CA VAL A 51 -7.35 -16.53 14.70
C VAL A 51 -7.10 -15.67 15.96
N SER A 52 -6.07 -15.98 16.75
CA SER A 52 -5.74 -15.17 17.93
C SER A 52 -5.27 -13.76 17.54
N SER A 53 -5.70 -12.76 18.30
CA SER A 53 -5.33 -11.35 18.12
C SER A 53 -3.81 -11.12 18.11
N LYS A 54 -3.04 -11.92 18.87
CA LYS A 54 -1.57 -11.89 18.87
C LYS A 54 -0.97 -12.32 17.53
N THR A 55 -1.54 -13.32 16.86
CA THR A 55 -1.06 -13.77 15.55
C THR A 55 -1.47 -12.78 14.45
N LYS A 56 -2.69 -12.25 14.52
CA LYS A 56 -3.18 -11.21 13.60
C LYS A 56 -2.30 -9.95 13.67
N GLY A 57 -2.01 -9.43 14.86
CA GLY A 57 -1.13 -8.27 15.02
C GLY A 57 0.32 -8.52 14.56
N ARG A 58 0.82 -9.76 14.64
CA ARG A 58 2.14 -10.12 14.08
C ARG A 58 2.12 -10.17 12.55
N LEU A 59 1.05 -10.68 11.95
CA LEU A 59 0.86 -10.69 10.50
C LEU A 59 0.75 -9.25 9.97
N ASP A 60 -0.04 -8.41 10.63
CA ASP A 60 -0.20 -6.99 10.27
C ASP A 60 1.14 -6.24 10.33
N LYS A 61 1.94 -6.50 11.38
CA LYS A 61 3.29 -5.91 11.49
C LYS A 61 4.23 -6.39 10.38
N LYS A 62 4.20 -7.68 10.02
CA LYS A 62 5.01 -8.20 8.90
C LYS A 62 4.56 -7.61 7.56
N LEU A 63 3.26 -7.51 7.33
CA LEU A 63 2.70 -6.88 6.13
C LEU A 63 3.10 -5.41 6.03
N GLN A 64 3.06 -4.68 7.15
CA GLN A 64 3.51 -3.30 7.20
C GLN A 64 5.01 -3.17 6.88
N GLN A 65 5.86 -4.08 7.40
CA GLN A 65 7.29 -4.09 7.08
C GLN A 65 7.56 -4.35 5.60
N LEU A 66 6.82 -5.28 4.97
CA LEU A 66 6.90 -5.54 3.53
C LEU A 66 6.51 -4.31 2.72
N ARG A 67 5.37 -3.68 3.03
CA ARG A 67 4.92 -2.44 2.37
C ARG A 67 5.93 -1.29 2.53
N CYS A 68 6.55 -1.17 3.70
CA CYS A 68 7.60 -0.17 3.92
C CYS A 68 8.85 -0.43 3.07
N ARG A 69 9.25 -1.70 2.89
CA ARG A 69 10.36 -2.09 2.01
C ARG A 69 10.03 -1.78 0.54
N GLU A 70 8.86 -2.18 0.06
CA GLU A 70 8.41 -1.92 -1.31
C GLU A 70 8.37 -0.42 -1.63
N ASN A 71 7.81 0.39 -0.72
CA ASN A 71 7.77 1.84 -0.91
C ASN A 71 9.18 2.46 -0.95
N TYR A 72 10.12 1.97 -0.14
CA TYR A 72 11.49 2.45 -0.18
C TYR A 72 12.17 2.14 -1.51
N ILE A 73 12.03 0.89 -2.00
CA ILE A 73 12.53 0.47 -3.31
C ILE A 73 11.97 1.37 -4.42
N ARG A 74 10.67 1.69 -4.35
CA ARG A 74 9.99 2.58 -5.32
C ARG A 74 10.54 4.00 -5.31
N GLU A 75 10.75 4.60 -4.14
CA GLU A 75 11.28 5.96 -4.03
C GLU A 75 12.75 6.03 -4.49
N VAL A 76 13.57 5.01 -4.16
CA VAL A 76 14.93 4.90 -4.70
C VAL A 76 14.91 4.79 -6.22
N LYS A 77 14.02 3.95 -6.79
CA LYS A 77 13.86 3.86 -8.25
C LYS A 77 13.54 5.22 -8.86
N LYS A 78 12.56 5.92 -8.28
CA LYS A 78 12.12 7.23 -8.76
C LYS A 78 13.24 8.26 -8.72
N ALA A 79 14.03 8.30 -7.65
CA ALA A 79 15.20 9.18 -7.56
C ALA A 79 16.23 8.85 -8.66
N LEU A 80 16.54 7.57 -8.86
CA LEU A 80 17.46 7.11 -9.89
C LEU A 80 16.99 7.46 -11.31
N THR A 81 15.69 7.28 -11.62
CA THR A 81 15.13 7.67 -12.92
C THR A 81 15.21 9.17 -13.20
N LYS A 82 15.23 9.99 -12.15
CA LYS A 82 15.34 11.45 -12.25
C LYS A 82 16.78 11.94 -12.18
N GLY A 83 17.76 11.05 -12.10
CA GLY A 83 19.17 11.42 -11.91
C GLY A 83 19.48 12.04 -10.55
N GLN A 84 18.61 11.81 -9.55
CA GLN A 84 18.77 12.32 -8.18
C GLN A 84 19.44 11.27 -7.28
N GLU A 85 20.05 11.74 -6.20
CA GLU A 85 20.67 10.87 -5.20
C GLU A 85 19.60 9.99 -4.50
N PRO A 86 19.87 8.69 -4.27
CA PRO A 86 18.95 7.80 -3.58
C PRO A 86 18.59 8.30 -2.17
N PRO A 87 17.30 8.28 -1.78
CA PRO A 87 16.89 8.69 -0.44
C PRO A 87 17.47 7.76 0.62
N GLN A 88 17.85 8.34 1.77
CA GLN A 88 18.30 7.56 2.92
C GLN A 88 17.19 6.63 3.46
N PRO A 89 17.55 5.48 4.06
CA PRO A 89 16.59 4.54 4.62
C PRO A 89 15.70 5.19 5.69
N PHE A 90 14.37 5.16 5.49
CA PHE A 90 13.41 5.66 6.47
C PHE A 90 13.52 4.95 7.83
N LYS A 91 13.19 5.67 8.92
CA LYS A 91 13.20 5.12 10.29
C LYS A 91 12.34 3.86 10.44
N LYS A 92 11.24 3.76 9.68
CA LYS A 92 10.26 2.65 9.73
C LYS A 92 10.69 1.36 9.00
N LEU A 93 11.78 1.39 8.22
CA LEU A 93 12.33 0.17 7.61
C LEU A 93 12.78 -0.81 8.69
N ALA A 94 12.59 -2.10 8.43
CA ALA A 94 13.06 -3.16 9.32
C ALA A 94 14.59 -3.03 9.52
N SER A 95 15.05 -3.28 10.74
CA SER A 95 16.48 -3.21 11.09
C SER A 95 17.34 -4.13 10.22
N GLU A 96 16.83 -5.31 9.89
CA GLU A 96 17.51 -6.28 9.02
C GLU A 96 17.73 -5.71 7.61
N VAL A 97 16.72 -5.03 7.06
CA VAL A 97 16.80 -4.39 5.74
C VAL A 97 17.81 -3.24 5.75
N LYS A 98 17.85 -2.45 6.83
CA LYS A 98 18.86 -1.38 6.98
C LYS A 98 20.28 -1.94 7.05
N LYS A 99 20.48 -3.06 7.74
CA LYS A 99 21.79 -3.75 7.77
C LYS A 99 22.20 -4.24 6.39
N GLN A 100 21.28 -4.84 5.64
CA GLN A 100 21.54 -5.27 4.26
C GLN A 100 21.90 -4.08 3.36
N ILE A 101 21.21 -2.95 3.49
CA ILE A 101 21.54 -1.72 2.76
C ILE A 101 22.94 -1.21 3.14
N GLY A 102 23.30 -1.22 4.43
CA GLY A 102 24.62 -0.79 4.90
C GLY A 102 25.77 -1.74 4.54
N ALA A 103 25.48 -3.02 4.32
CA ALA A 103 26.46 -4.01 3.87
C ALA A 103 26.65 -4.01 2.34
N ALA A 104 25.71 -3.42 1.60
CA ALA A 104 25.82 -3.29 0.16
C ALA A 104 26.80 -2.19 -0.23
N SER A 105 27.43 -2.34 -1.39
CA SER A 105 28.36 -1.34 -1.95
C SER A 105 27.70 0.01 -2.21
N SER A 106 26.39 0.03 -2.48
CA SER A 106 25.56 1.22 -2.54
C SER A 106 24.08 0.88 -2.37
N ILE A 107 23.26 1.87 -1.99
CA ILE A 107 21.80 1.74 -1.96
C ILE A 107 21.26 1.31 -3.33
N GLN A 108 21.85 1.83 -4.41
CA GLN A 108 21.48 1.47 -5.78
C GLN A 108 21.78 0.01 -6.11
N ALA A 109 22.94 -0.51 -5.72
CA ALA A 109 23.29 -1.91 -5.91
C ALA A 109 22.32 -2.83 -5.15
N TRP A 110 22.06 -2.52 -3.87
CA TRP A 110 21.11 -3.26 -3.06
C TRP A 110 19.71 -3.29 -3.69
N VAL A 111 19.20 -2.15 -4.16
CA VAL A 111 17.87 -2.05 -4.79
C VAL A 111 17.80 -2.85 -6.09
N LYS A 112 18.87 -2.88 -6.90
CA LYS A 112 18.91 -3.66 -8.16
C LYS A 112 18.82 -5.17 -7.93
N GLU A 113 19.32 -5.66 -6.80
CA GLU A 113 19.24 -7.07 -6.41
C GLU A 113 17.87 -7.47 -5.86
N GLN A 114 16.97 -6.51 -5.62
CA GLN A 114 15.63 -6.80 -5.11
C GLN A 114 14.71 -7.34 -6.22
N PRO A 115 13.98 -8.44 -5.99
CA PRO A 115 13.06 -9.00 -7.00
C PRO A 115 11.99 -7.98 -7.43
N GLU A 116 11.51 -7.15 -6.50
CA GLU A 116 10.51 -6.11 -6.74
C GLU A 116 11.00 -5.02 -7.70
N PHE A 117 12.32 -4.80 -7.79
CA PHE A 117 12.92 -3.88 -8.75
C PHE A 117 13.00 -4.50 -10.15
N SER A 118 13.33 -5.80 -10.23
CA SER A 118 13.47 -6.53 -11.50
C SER A 118 12.15 -6.69 -12.26
N GLU A 119 11.05 -6.98 -11.56
CA GLU A 119 9.71 -7.09 -12.17
C GLU A 119 9.22 -5.74 -12.68
N ALA A 120 9.44 -4.67 -11.90
CA ALA A 120 9.07 -3.32 -12.31
C ALA A 120 9.88 -2.80 -13.51
N LEU A 121 11.13 -3.24 -13.68
CA LEU A 121 11.94 -2.94 -14.89
C LEU A 121 11.43 -3.69 -16.12
N LYS A 122 10.95 -4.93 -15.97
CA LYS A 122 10.31 -5.66 -17.08
C LYS A 122 9.02 -4.97 -17.54
N ILE A 123 8.20 -4.51 -16.60
CA ILE A 123 6.96 -3.78 -16.91
C ILE A 123 7.27 -2.45 -17.62
N GLU A 124 8.28 -1.68 -17.19
CA GLU A 124 8.70 -0.46 -17.88
C GLU A 124 9.35 -0.74 -19.25
N ALA A 125 10.13 -1.80 -19.38
CA ALA A 125 10.68 -2.23 -20.67
C ALA A 125 9.58 -2.65 -21.64
N ASP A 126 8.49 -3.26 -21.16
CA ASP A 126 7.37 -3.65 -22.00
C ASP A 126 6.45 -2.46 -22.33
N LEU A 127 6.26 -1.51 -21.41
CA LEU A 127 5.57 -0.24 -21.69
C LEU A 127 6.32 0.63 -22.70
N THR A 128 7.66 0.69 -22.62
CA THR A 128 8.49 1.44 -23.58
C THR A 128 8.53 0.78 -24.97
N LYS A 129 8.41 -0.55 -25.06
CA LYS A 129 8.13 -1.26 -26.33
C LYS A 129 6.72 -0.98 -26.86
N GLN A 130 5.74 -0.73 -25.99
CA GLN A 130 4.38 -0.38 -26.38
C GLN A 130 4.27 1.07 -26.90
N ASP A 131 5.08 1.99 -26.35
CA ASP A 131 5.23 3.37 -26.82
C ASP A 131 6.09 3.49 -28.10
N SER A 132 6.93 2.50 -28.42
CA SER A 132 7.69 2.46 -29.68
C SER A 132 6.88 1.92 -30.86
N ASN A 133 5.66 1.43 -30.64
CA ASN A 133 4.77 0.99 -31.70
C ASN A 133 4.32 2.22 -32.53
N LYS A 134 4.71 2.26 -33.81
CA LYS A 134 4.42 3.38 -34.74
C LYS A 134 2.92 3.74 -34.77
N SER A 135 2.05 2.75 -34.61
CA SER A 135 0.59 2.89 -34.54
C SER A 135 0.15 3.75 -33.35
N THR A 136 0.67 3.51 -32.14
CA THR A 136 0.30 4.25 -30.93
C THR A 136 0.73 5.72 -31.01
N LYS A 137 1.91 5.99 -31.60
CA LYS A 137 2.40 7.37 -31.82
C LYS A 137 1.55 8.11 -32.86
N GLN A 138 1.19 7.46 -33.96
CA GLN A 138 0.32 8.05 -34.98
C GLN A 138 -1.08 8.34 -34.43
N TRP A 139 -1.64 7.42 -33.64
CA TRP A 139 -2.94 7.61 -33.00
C TRP A 139 -2.95 8.79 -32.03
N ARG A 140 -1.92 8.92 -31.18
CA ARG A 140 -1.77 10.09 -30.29
C ARG A 140 -1.63 11.40 -31.07
N ALA A 141 -0.83 11.41 -32.13
CA ALA A 141 -0.67 12.60 -32.97
C ALA A 141 -1.97 12.99 -33.68
N SER A 142 -2.78 12.02 -34.11
CA SER A 142 -4.13 12.26 -34.65
C SER A 142 -5.03 12.89 -33.59
N LEU A 143 -5.09 12.30 -32.40
CA LEU A 143 -5.87 12.82 -31.27
C LEU A 143 -5.51 14.25 -30.91
N THR A 144 -4.23 14.60 -30.86
CA THR A 144 -3.80 15.98 -30.57
C THR A 144 -4.33 16.97 -31.63
N ARG A 145 -4.34 16.57 -32.90
CA ARG A 145 -4.91 17.41 -33.99
C ARG A 145 -6.42 17.54 -33.85
N ASP A 146 -7.10 16.43 -33.58
CA ASP A 146 -8.57 16.41 -33.44
C ASP A 146 -9.02 17.27 -32.25
N VAL A 147 -8.33 17.19 -31.11
CA VAL A 147 -8.57 18.06 -29.96
C VAL A 147 -8.37 19.53 -30.30
N SER A 148 -7.26 19.87 -30.98
CA SER A 148 -6.98 21.25 -31.39
C SER A 148 -8.05 21.80 -32.34
N ARG A 149 -8.57 20.96 -33.23
CA ARG A 149 -9.66 21.31 -34.14
C ARG A 149 -10.97 21.55 -33.39
N ILE A 150 -11.33 20.66 -32.47
CA ILE A 150 -12.53 20.81 -31.64
C ILE A 150 -12.46 22.10 -30.81
N GLU A 151 -11.30 22.41 -30.22
CA GLU A 151 -11.11 23.65 -29.45
C GLU A 151 -11.27 24.90 -30.32
N HIS A 152 -10.78 24.86 -31.56
CA HIS A 152 -10.96 25.96 -32.51
C HIS A 152 -12.44 26.15 -32.86
N ASP A 153 -13.14 25.06 -33.19
CA ASP A 153 -14.56 25.10 -33.56
C ASP A 153 -15.43 25.58 -32.40
N LEU A 154 -15.11 25.20 -31.16
CA LEU A 154 -15.77 25.72 -29.95
C LEU A 154 -15.61 27.23 -29.83
N ARG A 155 -14.40 27.77 -30.03
CA ARG A 155 -14.17 29.22 -29.98
C ARG A 155 -14.97 29.97 -31.04
N GLU A 156 -15.06 29.43 -32.26
CA GLU A 156 -15.85 30.03 -33.33
C GLU A 156 -17.36 29.99 -33.04
N LEU A 157 -17.86 28.89 -32.52
CA LEU A 157 -19.26 28.77 -32.08
C LEU A 157 -19.57 29.76 -30.95
N GLU A 158 -18.66 29.94 -29.99
CA GLU A 158 -18.83 30.93 -28.92
C GLU A 158 -18.89 32.37 -29.44
N LYS A 159 -18.05 32.73 -30.42
CA LYS A 159 -18.11 34.04 -31.09
C LYS A 159 -19.45 34.26 -31.76
N ARG A 160 -19.92 33.29 -32.54
CA ARG A 160 -21.23 33.34 -33.22
C ARG A 160 -22.37 33.48 -32.20
N ARG A 161 -22.33 32.72 -31.09
CA ARG A 161 -23.32 32.82 -30.01
C ARG A 161 -23.37 34.22 -29.40
N ARG A 162 -22.21 34.86 -29.17
CA ARG A 162 -22.15 36.23 -28.64
C ARG A 162 -22.73 37.24 -29.63
N ALA A 163 -22.40 37.12 -30.92
CA ALA A 163 -22.93 38.00 -31.96
C ALA A 163 -24.46 37.89 -32.07
N LEU A 164 -25.00 36.66 -32.11
CA LEU A 164 -26.45 36.41 -32.16
C LEU A 164 -27.17 36.96 -30.93
N ARG A 165 -26.58 36.84 -29.73
CA ARG A 165 -27.15 37.45 -28.52
C ARG A 165 -27.18 38.97 -28.60
N ALA A 166 -26.12 39.60 -29.10
CA ALA A 166 -26.07 41.04 -29.28
C ALA A 166 -27.12 41.52 -30.29
N ASP A 167 -27.28 40.81 -31.41
CA ASP A 167 -28.29 41.10 -32.43
C ASP A 167 -29.72 40.95 -31.87
N LEU A 168 -29.99 39.88 -31.11
CA LEU A 168 -31.27 39.69 -30.43
C LEU A 168 -31.58 40.82 -29.43
N GLU A 169 -30.60 41.24 -28.62
CA GLU A 169 -30.79 42.35 -27.69
C GLU A 169 -31.00 43.68 -28.41
N SER A 170 -30.31 43.92 -29.53
CA SER A 170 -30.54 45.08 -30.38
C SER A 170 -31.97 45.10 -30.94
N LYS A 171 -32.42 43.97 -31.51
CA LYS A 171 -33.78 43.81 -32.04
C LYS A 171 -34.85 43.96 -30.97
N LYS A 172 -34.64 43.41 -29.77
CA LYS A 172 -35.56 43.61 -28.62
C LYS A 172 -35.67 45.08 -28.22
N LYS A 173 -34.54 45.81 -28.18
CA LYS A 173 -34.55 47.25 -27.89
C LYS A 173 -35.31 48.04 -28.96
N ALA A 174 -35.05 47.73 -30.23
CA ALA A 174 -35.77 48.36 -31.35
C ALA A 174 -37.28 48.10 -31.29
N LEU A 175 -37.69 46.86 -30.99
CA LEU A 175 -39.10 46.49 -30.85
C LEU A 175 -39.78 47.22 -29.68
N LYS A 176 -39.09 47.35 -28.53
CA LYS A 176 -39.57 48.15 -27.39
C LYS A 176 -39.70 49.65 -27.70
N ALA A 177 -38.90 50.19 -28.62
CA ALA A 177 -38.97 51.59 -29.00
C ALA A 177 -40.14 51.90 -29.97
N LEU A 178 -40.73 50.86 -30.57
CA LEU A 178 -41.88 50.95 -31.48
C LEU A 178 -43.23 50.65 -30.78
N GLN A 179 -43.20 50.27 -29.50
CA GLN A 179 -44.37 50.06 -28.65
C GLN A 179 -44.54 51.24 -27.71
#